data_AF-A0A0G1INY0-F1
#
_entry.id   AF-A0A0G1INY0-F1
#
_cell.length_a   1.000
_cell.length_b   1.000
_cell.length_c   1.000
_cell.angle_alpha   90.00
_cell.angle_beta   90.00
_cell.angle_gamma   90.00
#
_symmetry.space_group_name_H-M   'P 1'
#
loop_
_entity.id
_entity.type
_entity.pdbx_description
1 polymer ?
#
loop_
_entity_poly.entity_id
_entity_poly.type
_entity_poly.pdbx_seq_one_letter_code
_entity_poly.pdbx_strand_id
1 'polypeptide(L)'
;MKKFLPYILILVISTGILSPVADINAQGTNPPNGTCRYRESSSSTTILERNTYDTCKAKPVYINWKESTLAEFQAEQKALAEKDTALGTCRYYDPYPTAVIVRTTHDTCNKNPSYITWKQSTLAEFEAERKAMESGTTPGTPSTPDTRYKLLTPLPCDNKTPGCENGELKYFDPASNDKENSKLGEYLNIMLRIFIGICAVLAVIMIVMGGIEYMTTELISSKEEGRKRITNAIFGLLLALGAYTLLNTINPDLLNTDLKSLKTATVVVDLGGEGTTPLNEATAPAELRSAGINCPKGGGGAALTAIAQSYIGHSAYDMSKRNTTSGGTAYVDCSSYVSQVYVCAGLGNPGGTTAGIFGGGSTTIVSISADGTMVNDTPLKIGDLLGWRQGENKEKWGHVVMYIGNGQVIDAQGQGGVAVRSLNSDQFKGRIKYVKKI
;
A
#
# COMPACT_ATOMS: atom_id res chain seq x y z
N MET A 1 9.07 -18.54 46.08
CA MET A 1 8.97 -17.35 45.20
C MET A 1 9.50 -16.08 45.87
N LYS A 2 10.76 -16.06 46.34
CA LYS A 2 11.38 -14.87 46.97
C LYS A 2 12.83 -14.60 46.52
N LYS A 3 13.38 -15.34 45.55
CA LYS A 3 14.77 -15.20 45.07
C LYS A 3 14.93 -14.53 43.69
N PHE A 4 13.84 -14.21 42.99
CA PHE A 4 13.89 -13.55 41.67
C PHE A 4 13.46 -12.07 41.67
N LEU A 5 13.00 -11.55 42.81
CA LEU A 5 12.66 -10.14 42.96
C LEU A 5 13.85 -9.16 42.75
N PRO A 6 15.12 -9.48 43.10
CA PRO A 6 16.22 -8.55 42.84
C PRO A 6 16.68 -8.53 41.37
N TYR A 7 16.39 -9.57 40.58
CA TYR A 7 16.75 -9.62 39.15
C TYR A 7 15.74 -8.87 38.27
N ILE A 8 14.47 -8.79 38.68
CA ILE A 8 13.45 -7.99 38.01
C ILE A 8 13.67 -6.49 38.27
N LEU A 9 14.21 -6.11 39.44
CA LEU A 9 14.49 -4.71 39.77
C LEU A 9 15.70 -4.15 39.00
N ILE A 10 16.67 -4.99 38.64
CA ILE A 10 17.87 -4.59 37.89
C ILE A 10 17.57 -4.46 36.38
N LEU A 11 16.60 -5.22 35.85
CA LEU A 11 16.25 -5.19 34.42
C LEU A 11 15.39 -3.98 34.02
N VAL A 12 14.74 -3.32 34.99
CA VAL A 12 13.99 -2.07 34.78
C VAL A 12 14.90 -0.83 34.77
N ILE A 13 16.11 -0.93 35.31
CA ILE A 13 17.06 0.20 35.38
C ILE A 13 17.93 0.32 34.11
N SER A 14 18.01 -0.71 33.25
CA SER A 14 18.81 -0.69 32.03
C SER A 14 18.08 -0.21 30.76
N THR A 15 16.75 -0.08 30.78
CA THR A 15 15.98 0.45 29.64
C THR A 15 15.49 1.85 29.95
N GLY A 16 16.38 2.83 29.74
CA GLY A 16 16.16 4.24 30.02
C GLY A 16 14.98 4.86 29.25
N ILE A 17 13.82 4.87 29.90
CA ILE A 17 12.69 5.73 29.58
C ILE A 17 12.50 6.64 30.79
N LEU A 18 12.41 7.95 30.54
CA LEU A 18 12.37 9.10 31.46
C LEU A 18 13.73 9.75 31.73
N SER A 19 14.13 10.66 30.84
CA SER A 19 14.92 11.81 31.27
C SER A 19 14.01 12.77 32.04
N PRO A 20 14.40 13.21 33.24
CA PRO A 20 13.71 14.27 33.96
C PRO A 20 13.93 15.62 33.26
N VAL A 21 12.87 16.41 33.16
CA VAL A 21 12.95 17.85 32.94
C VAL A 21 13.69 18.43 34.16
N ALA A 22 14.95 18.81 33.97
CA ALA A 22 15.68 19.56 34.97
C ALA A 22 15.36 21.05 34.77
N ASP A 23 14.51 21.59 35.64
CA ASP A 23 14.50 23.02 35.94
C ASP A 23 15.83 23.37 36.63
N ILE A 24 16.79 23.91 35.87
CA ILE A 24 17.95 24.61 36.45
C ILE A 24 17.60 26.09 36.50
N ASN A 25 17.06 26.51 37.63
CA ASN A 25 17.17 27.89 38.09
C ASN A 25 18.59 28.08 38.65
N ALA A 26 19.51 28.52 37.78
CA ALA A 26 20.78 29.09 38.20
C ALA A 26 20.72 30.60 37.93
N GLN A 27 20.54 31.38 39.00
CA GLN A 27 20.81 32.81 39.01
C GLN A 27 22.31 33.03 38.80
N GLY A 28 22.68 33.29 37.56
CA GLY A 28 23.96 33.84 37.11
C GLY A 28 23.68 34.41 35.74
N THR A 29 24.05 35.67 35.50
CA THR A 29 23.66 36.50 34.36
C THR A 29 23.98 35.85 33.01
N ASN A 30 23.08 34.98 32.52
CA ASN A 30 23.14 34.45 31.17
C ASN A 30 22.69 35.56 30.21
N PRO A 31 23.45 35.85 29.15
CA PRO A 31 23.07 36.86 28.17
C PRO A 31 21.70 36.48 27.57
N PRO A 32 20.85 37.46 27.26
CA PRO A 32 19.51 37.16 26.82
C PRO A 32 19.54 36.36 25.51
N ASN A 33 18.82 35.24 25.48
CA ASN A 33 18.65 34.45 24.26
C ASN A 33 17.67 35.16 23.32
N GLY A 34 18.00 35.23 22.03
CA GLY A 34 17.18 35.93 21.02
C GLY A 34 17.05 35.17 19.72
N THR A 35 16.23 35.71 18.81
CA THR A 35 16.05 35.20 17.44
C THR A 35 17.22 35.65 16.57
N CYS A 36 18.04 34.69 16.17
CA CYS A 36 19.09 34.82 15.17
C CYS A 36 18.53 34.60 13.75
N ARG A 37 18.88 35.47 12.80
CA ARG A 37 18.59 35.29 11.37
C ARG A 37 19.89 35.20 10.59
N TYR A 38 20.04 34.15 9.80
CA TYR A 38 21.20 33.95 8.94
C TYR A 38 20.84 33.15 7.69
N ARG A 39 21.78 33.06 6.75
CA ARG A 39 21.68 32.18 5.56
C ARG A 39 22.92 31.29 5.46
N GLU A 40 22.76 30.16 4.79
CA GLU A 40 23.88 29.36 4.31
C GLU A 40 24.47 30.01 3.05
N SER A 41 25.79 29.88 2.83
CA SER A 41 26.51 30.62 1.80
C SER A 41 26.02 30.38 0.35
N SER A 42 25.30 29.29 0.10
CA SER A 42 24.72 28.91 -1.19
C SER A 42 23.20 29.08 -1.27
N SER A 43 22.55 29.60 -0.22
CA SER A 43 21.08 29.66 -0.09
C SER A 43 20.54 31.08 -0.02
N SER A 44 19.43 31.34 -0.72
CA SER A 44 18.65 32.58 -0.58
C SER A 44 17.68 32.55 0.61
N THR A 45 17.56 31.41 1.30
CA THR A 45 16.55 31.17 2.34
C THR A 45 17.05 31.61 3.72
N THR A 46 16.30 32.50 4.37
CA THR A 46 16.57 32.97 5.74
C THR A 46 16.19 31.91 6.77
N ILE A 47 17.13 31.52 7.63
CA ILE A 47 16.97 30.54 8.71
C ILE A 47 16.83 31.28 10.04
N LEU A 48 15.94 30.79 10.91
CA LEU A 48 15.72 31.31 12.27
C LEU A 48 16.24 30.32 13.31
N GLU A 49 17.09 30.78 14.23
CA GLU A 49 17.60 29.98 15.35
C GLU A 49 17.51 30.79 16.65
N ARG A 50 17.26 30.14 17.79
CA ARG A 50 17.32 30.79 19.10
C ARG A 50 18.71 30.60 19.69
N ASN A 51 19.47 31.69 19.80
CA ASN A 51 20.82 31.63 20.34
C ASN A 51 21.26 32.99 20.92
N THR A 52 22.43 33.05 21.55
CA THR A 52 23.04 34.30 22.00
C THR A 52 23.58 35.10 20.80
N TYR A 53 23.78 36.41 20.99
CA TYR A 53 24.28 37.30 19.94
C TYR A 53 25.61 36.81 19.33
N ASP A 54 26.58 36.41 20.18
CA ASP A 54 27.91 36.01 19.73
C ASP A 54 27.87 34.74 18.87
N THR A 55 27.08 33.75 19.28
CA THR A 55 26.88 32.51 18.50
C THR A 55 26.14 32.78 17.19
N CYS A 56 25.23 33.76 17.18
CA CYS A 56 24.52 34.16 15.96
C CYS A 56 25.44 34.88 14.97
N LYS A 57 26.32 35.77 15.46
CA LYS A 57 27.25 36.52 14.62
C LYS A 57 28.30 35.64 13.94
N ALA A 58 28.59 34.48 14.51
CA ALA A 58 29.50 33.49 13.94
C ALA A 58 28.91 32.69 12.76
N LYS A 59 27.65 32.92 12.36
CA LYS A 59 26.99 32.21 11.25
C LYS A 59 27.50 32.67 9.87
N PRO A 60 27.44 31.81 8.84
CA PRO A 60 28.11 32.05 7.55
C PRO A 60 27.68 33.35 6.84
N VAL A 61 26.37 33.62 6.82
CA VAL A 61 25.81 34.88 6.33
C VAL A 61 24.86 35.42 7.39
N TYR A 62 25.43 36.09 8.40
CA TYR A 62 24.67 36.75 9.47
C TYR A 62 23.81 37.88 8.90
N ILE A 63 22.51 37.89 9.24
CA ILE A 63 21.58 38.96 8.85
C ILE A 63 21.35 39.90 10.03
N ASN A 64 20.72 39.40 11.09
CA ASN A 64 20.48 40.17 12.31
C ASN A 64 20.16 39.26 13.49
N TRP A 65 20.26 39.82 14.68
CA TRP A 65 19.86 39.19 15.93
C TRP A 65 18.93 40.12 16.69
N LYS A 66 17.87 39.58 17.27
CA LYS A 66 16.92 40.33 18.10
C LYS A 66 16.62 39.53 19.37
N GLU A 67 16.81 40.15 20.52
CA GLU A 67 16.35 39.61 21.79
C GLU A 67 14.85 39.27 21.72
N SER A 68 14.47 38.05 22.11
CA SER A 68 13.10 37.57 22.00
C SER A 68 12.82 36.45 23.00
N THR A 69 11.62 36.42 23.56
CA THR A 69 11.13 35.32 24.40
C THR A 69 10.82 34.08 23.56
N LEU A 70 10.80 32.89 24.18
CA LEU A 70 10.54 31.62 23.47
C LEU A 70 9.24 31.66 22.67
N ALA A 71 8.19 32.26 23.23
CA ALA A 71 6.90 32.43 22.58
C ALA A 71 6.99 33.34 21.34
N GLU A 72 7.75 34.44 21.39
CA GLU A 72 7.94 35.34 20.25
C GLU A 72 8.73 34.68 19.11
N PHE A 73 9.73 33.86 19.44
CA PHE A 73 10.45 33.07 18.42
C PHE A 73 9.57 32.03 17.77
N GLN A 74 8.74 31.32 18.55
CA GLN A 74 7.80 30.34 18.01
C GLN A 74 6.72 31.00 17.15
N ALA A 75 6.23 32.18 17.56
CA ALA A 75 5.30 32.97 16.75
C ALA A 75 5.94 33.45 15.45
N GLU A 76 7.22 33.85 15.48
CA GLU A 76 7.96 34.26 14.29
C GLU A 76 8.28 33.09 13.36
N GLN A 77 8.67 31.94 13.90
CA GLN A 77 8.81 30.67 13.15
C GLN A 77 7.50 30.30 12.45
N LYS A 78 6.38 30.39 13.16
CA LYS A 78 5.04 30.13 12.62
C LYS A 78 4.66 31.17 11.55
N ALA A 79 4.94 32.45 11.78
CA ALA A 79 4.68 33.51 10.81
C ALA A 79 5.54 33.39 9.54
N LEU A 80 6.79 32.93 9.67
CA LEU A 80 7.64 32.63 8.50
C LEU A 80 7.13 31.40 7.74
N ALA A 81 6.63 30.38 8.45
CA ALA A 81 6.00 29.21 7.84
C ALA A 81 4.65 29.53 7.16
N GLU A 82 3.91 30.51 7.65
CA GLU A 82 2.63 30.97 7.09
C GLU A 82 2.80 31.99 5.95
N LYS A 83 3.96 32.65 5.83
CA LYS A 83 4.24 33.64 4.77
C LYS A 83 4.82 33.04 3.47
N ASP A 84 4.86 31.72 3.35
CA ASP A 84 5.39 31.06 2.16
C ASP A 84 4.26 30.62 1.21
N THR A 85 4.18 31.32 0.08
CA THR A 85 3.28 31.03 -1.02
C THR A 85 3.68 29.69 -1.63
N ALA A 86 2.88 28.64 -1.38
CA ALA A 86 2.95 27.32 -2.02
C ALA A 86 4.37 26.76 -2.24
N LEU A 87 5.15 26.56 -1.17
CA LEU A 87 6.40 25.80 -1.25
C LEU A 87 6.14 24.29 -1.39
N GLY A 88 7.05 23.61 -2.08
CA GLY A 88 6.99 22.16 -2.29
C GLY A 88 8.36 21.52 -2.55
N THR A 89 8.35 20.20 -2.67
CA THR A 89 9.53 19.40 -3.03
C THR A 89 9.74 19.47 -4.54
N CYS A 90 10.85 20.07 -4.94
CA CYS A 90 11.34 20.10 -6.31
C CYS A 90 12.42 19.03 -6.48
N ARG A 91 12.30 18.18 -7.50
CA ARG A 91 13.28 17.15 -7.83
C ARG A 91 13.96 17.48 -9.16
N TYR A 92 15.29 17.46 -9.20
CA TYR A 92 16.10 17.71 -10.40
C TYR A 92 17.38 16.85 -10.42
N TYR A 93 18.03 16.74 -11.57
CA TYR A 93 19.32 16.04 -11.69
C TYR A 93 20.50 17.01 -11.52
N ASP A 94 21.49 16.62 -10.70
CA ASP A 94 22.75 17.36 -10.49
C ASP A 94 23.93 16.38 -10.53
N PRO A 95 25.01 16.74 -11.23
CA PRO A 95 25.40 16.12 -12.50
C PRO A 95 25.73 14.61 -12.36
N TYR A 96 24.85 13.77 -12.93
CA TYR A 96 24.91 12.29 -13.11
C TYR A 96 24.80 11.39 -11.87
N PRO A 97 24.07 10.26 -11.95
CA PRO A 97 22.66 10.08 -12.29
C PRO A 97 21.77 10.10 -11.02
N THR A 98 22.16 10.83 -9.98
CA THR A 98 21.40 10.91 -8.72
C THR A 98 20.42 12.09 -8.78
N ALA A 99 19.13 11.79 -8.61
CA ALA A 99 18.14 12.84 -8.39
C ALA A 99 18.42 13.52 -7.03
N VAL A 100 18.27 14.83 -6.98
CA VAL A 100 18.38 15.67 -5.77
C VAL A 100 17.03 16.31 -5.51
N ILE A 101 16.67 16.52 -4.24
CA ILE A 101 15.47 17.25 -3.86
C ILE A 101 15.81 18.56 -3.14
N VAL A 102 15.05 19.62 -3.44
CA VAL A 102 15.11 20.91 -2.74
C VAL A 102 13.71 21.43 -2.45
N ARG A 103 13.56 22.19 -1.38
CA ARG A 103 12.29 22.82 -1.03
C ARG A 103 12.22 24.21 -1.66
N THR A 104 11.35 24.40 -2.65
CA THR A 104 11.23 25.66 -3.39
C THR A 104 9.84 25.83 -4.00
N THR A 105 9.55 27.02 -4.55
CA THR A 105 8.28 27.29 -5.23
C THR A 105 8.24 26.61 -6.60
N HIS A 106 7.04 26.33 -7.10
CA HIS A 106 6.86 25.71 -8.43
C HIS A 106 7.56 26.52 -9.54
N ASP A 107 7.45 27.85 -9.52
CA ASP A 107 8.07 28.72 -10.53
C ASP A 107 9.60 28.68 -10.51
N THR A 108 10.20 28.55 -9.32
CA THR A 108 11.66 28.43 -9.19
C THR A 108 12.12 27.06 -9.64
N CYS A 109 11.33 26.02 -9.37
CA CYS A 109 11.60 24.66 -9.80
C CYS A 109 11.57 24.53 -11.33
N ASN A 110 10.59 25.15 -11.99
CA ASN A 110 10.44 25.13 -13.45
C ASN A 110 11.57 25.88 -14.20
N LYS A 111 12.32 26.76 -13.52
CA LYS A 111 13.47 27.46 -14.12
C LYS A 111 14.75 26.60 -14.12
N ASN A 112 14.76 25.46 -13.44
CA ASN A 112 15.90 24.54 -13.45
C ASN A 112 15.87 23.68 -14.74
N PRO A 113 16.90 23.72 -15.60
CA PRO A 113 16.93 22.97 -16.86
C PRO A 113 16.92 21.45 -16.66
N SER A 114 17.24 20.96 -15.46
CA SER A 114 17.25 19.53 -15.10
C SER A 114 16.03 19.11 -14.26
N TYR A 115 14.96 19.90 -14.27
CA TYR A 115 13.72 19.67 -13.53
C TYR A 115 13.02 18.34 -13.90
N ILE A 116 12.53 17.61 -12.90
CA ILE A 116 11.80 16.34 -13.06
C ILE A 116 10.35 16.49 -12.56
N THR A 117 10.17 16.80 -11.26
CA THR A 117 8.84 16.85 -10.62
C THR A 117 8.78 17.91 -9.54
N TRP A 118 7.63 18.57 -9.39
CA TRP A 118 7.32 19.42 -8.26
C TRP A 118 6.05 18.94 -7.57
N LYS A 119 6.10 18.82 -6.24
CA LYS A 119 4.94 18.48 -5.40
C LYS A 119 4.85 19.48 -4.26
N GLN A 120 3.71 20.14 -4.10
CA GLN A 120 3.46 20.94 -2.90
C GLN A 120 3.60 20.06 -1.66
N SER A 121 4.46 20.47 -0.73
CA SER A 121 4.83 19.68 0.44
C SER A 121 5.17 20.59 1.62
N THR A 122 4.77 20.15 2.79
CA THR A 122 5.17 20.73 4.06
C THR A 122 6.65 20.50 4.32
N LEU A 123 7.24 21.27 5.24
CA LEU A 123 8.65 21.08 5.62
C LEU A 123 8.90 19.66 6.18
N ALA A 124 7.96 19.14 6.97
CA ALA A 124 8.05 17.79 7.53
C ALA A 124 8.05 16.70 6.45
N GLU A 125 7.24 16.86 5.40
CA GLU A 125 7.20 15.92 4.27
C GLU A 125 8.49 15.98 3.45
N PHE A 126 9.05 17.18 3.22
CA PHE A 126 10.33 17.37 2.54
C PHE A 126 11.50 16.73 3.30
N GLU A 127 11.57 16.92 4.62
CA GLU A 127 12.64 16.34 5.45
C GLU A 127 12.55 14.80 5.53
N ALA A 128 11.34 14.25 5.58
CA ALA A 128 11.12 12.81 5.50
C ALA A 128 11.62 12.24 4.16
N GLU A 129 11.36 12.93 3.05
CA GLU A 129 11.81 12.53 1.72
C GLU A 129 13.35 12.64 1.57
N ARG A 130 13.95 13.69 2.13
CA ARG A 130 15.42 13.88 2.15
C ARG A 130 16.11 12.76 2.92
N LYS A 131 15.59 12.43 4.11
CA LYS A 131 16.12 11.36 4.96
C LYS A 131 15.97 9.98 4.29
N ALA A 132 14.90 9.75 3.53
CA ALA A 132 14.74 8.54 2.74
C ALA A 132 15.83 8.44 1.64
N MET A 133 16.11 9.54 0.93
CA MET A 133 17.17 9.57 -0.09
C MET A 133 18.58 9.36 0.48
N GLU A 134 18.89 9.90 1.66
CA GLU A 134 20.19 9.72 2.34
C GLU A 134 20.42 8.28 2.83
N SER A 135 19.34 7.52 3.08
CA SER A 135 19.41 6.12 3.53
C SER A 135 19.39 5.10 2.38
N GLY A 136 19.51 5.54 1.12
CA GLY A 136 19.44 4.66 -0.04
C GLY A 136 18.06 3.99 -0.24
N THR A 137 17.04 4.47 0.46
CA THR A 137 15.67 3.94 0.39
C THR A 137 14.84 4.87 -0.48
N THR A 138 14.61 4.51 -1.74
CA THR A 138 13.75 5.29 -2.66
C THR A 138 12.29 5.28 -2.18
N PRO A 139 11.65 6.43 -1.90
CA PRO A 139 10.21 6.49 -1.72
C PRO A 139 9.54 6.59 -3.10
N GLY A 140 8.86 5.53 -3.53
CA GLY A 140 8.13 5.51 -4.80
C GLY A 140 7.78 4.13 -5.35
N THR A 141 8.40 3.07 -4.86
CA THR A 141 7.84 1.72 -4.98
C THR A 141 7.06 1.48 -3.69
N PRO A 142 5.77 1.06 -3.72
CA PRO A 142 5.28 0.32 -2.58
C PRO A 142 6.23 -0.86 -2.50
N SER A 143 7.17 -0.86 -1.56
CA SER A 143 7.76 -2.12 -1.13
C SER A 143 6.52 -2.96 -0.86
N THR A 144 6.29 -3.99 -1.67
CA THR A 144 5.43 -5.08 -1.28
C THR A 144 5.83 -5.29 0.17
N PRO A 145 4.95 -5.04 1.17
CA PRO A 145 5.27 -5.38 2.53
C PRO A 145 5.83 -6.79 2.42
N ASP A 146 7.02 -7.06 2.95
CA ASP A 146 7.51 -8.42 2.92
C ASP A 146 6.42 -9.24 3.62
N THR A 147 5.57 -9.90 2.82
CA THR A 147 4.38 -10.61 3.31
C THR A 147 4.81 -11.86 4.04
N ARG A 148 6.12 -12.18 3.95
CA ARG A 148 6.77 -13.23 4.68
C ARG A 148 6.91 -12.80 6.14
N TYR A 149 6.21 -13.53 6.97
CA TYR A 149 6.40 -13.54 8.40
C TYR A 149 7.83 -14.00 8.73
N LYS A 150 8.62 -13.13 9.37
CA LYS A 150 9.92 -13.50 9.95
C LYS A 150 9.68 -14.18 11.29
N LEU A 151 10.11 -15.42 11.41
CA LEU A 151 10.02 -16.17 12.66
C LEU A 151 10.97 -15.55 13.70
N LEU A 152 10.48 -15.36 14.93
CA LEU A 152 11.30 -14.85 16.05
C LEU A 152 12.45 -15.80 16.41
N THR A 153 12.24 -17.09 16.15
CA THR A 153 13.23 -18.15 16.29
C THR A 153 13.18 -19.03 15.04
N PRO A 154 14.32 -19.32 14.38
CA PRO A 154 14.33 -20.26 13.28
C PRO A 154 13.80 -21.63 13.72
N LEU A 155 12.84 -22.18 12.97
CA LEU A 155 12.28 -23.49 13.27
C LEU A 155 13.09 -24.58 12.56
N PRO A 156 13.35 -25.73 13.22
CA PRO A 156 13.99 -26.86 12.55
C PRO A 156 13.07 -27.41 11.45
N CYS A 157 13.62 -27.59 10.26
CA CYS A 157 12.90 -28.11 9.09
C CYS A 157 13.75 -29.15 8.35
N ASP A 158 13.11 -29.97 7.52
CA ASP A 158 13.80 -30.89 6.62
C ASP A 158 14.06 -30.24 5.25
N ASN A 159 15.04 -30.74 4.50
CA ASN A 159 15.36 -30.21 3.16
C ASN A 159 14.24 -30.44 2.13
N LYS A 160 13.16 -31.14 2.51
CA LYS A 160 11.97 -31.35 1.67
C LYS A 160 10.95 -30.22 1.87
N THR A 161 11.20 -29.33 2.83
CA THR A 161 10.33 -28.21 3.18
C THR A 161 10.67 -26.95 2.36
N PRO A 162 9.80 -26.47 1.45
CA PRO A 162 9.90 -25.14 0.85
C PRO A 162 10.22 -24.01 1.83
N GLY A 163 11.30 -23.27 1.58
CA GLY A 163 11.77 -22.17 2.44
C GLY A 163 12.70 -22.60 3.58
N CYS A 164 13.01 -23.90 3.68
CA CYS A 164 14.03 -24.41 4.59
C CYS A 164 15.43 -24.14 4.02
N GLU A 165 16.22 -23.32 4.72
CA GLU A 165 17.62 -23.07 4.37
C GLU A 165 18.51 -23.63 5.48
N ASN A 166 19.39 -24.56 5.13
CA ASN A 166 20.32 -25.21 6.08
C ASN A 166 19.63 -25.86 7.30
N GLY A 167 18.42 -26.40 7.11
CA GLY A 167 17.64 -27.01 8.20
C GLY A 167 16.90 -25.99 9.08
N GLU A 168 16.90 -24.71 8.71
CA GLU A 168 16.23 -23.63 9.44
C GLU A 168 15.19 -22.90 8.58
N LEU A 169 13.95 -22.85 9.06
CA LEU A 169 12.89 -22.03 8.49
C LEU A 169 12.93 -20.65 9.17
N LYS A 170 13.32 -19.61 8.43
CA LYS A 170 13.47 -18.24 8.95
C LYS A 170 12.33 -17.32 8.53
N TYR A 171 11.73 -17.61 7.38
CA TYR A 171 10.70 -16.80 6.75
C TYR A 171 9.55 -17.71 6.32
N PHE A 172 8.33 -17.25 6.57
CA PHE A 172 7.11 -17.98 6.27
C PHE A 172 6.14 -17.05 5.54
N ASP A 173 5.71 -17.41 4.34
CA ASP A 173 4.70 -16.64 3.59
C ASP A 173 3.32 -17.32 3.69
N PRO A 174 2.36 -16.78 4.46
CA PRO A 174 1.01 -17.33 4.51
C PRO A 174 0.18 -17.08 3.25
N ALA A 175 0.59 -16.13 2.39
CA ALA A 175 -0.19 -15.65 1.25
C ALA A 175 0.31 -16.15 -0.11
N SER A 176 1.52 -16.71 -0.18
CA SER A 176 2.06 -17.23 -1.45
C SER A 176 1.39 -18.57 -1.81
N ASN A 177 0.58 -18.55 -2.86
CA ASN A 177 -0.03 -19.73 -3.46
C ASN A 177 0.85 -20.21 -4.63
N ASP A 178 2.01 -20.77 -4.33
CA ASP A 178 2.79 -21.46 -5.34
C ASP A 178 2.02 -22.73 -5.72
N LYS A 179 1.80 -22.97 -7.01
CA LYS A 179 0.87 -23.97 -7.58
C LYS A 179 1.11 -25.43 -7.17
N GLU A 180 2.06 -25.69 -6.30
CA GLU A 180 2.52 -27.03 -5.97
C GLU A 180 2.46 -27.37 -4.48
N ASN A 181 2.41 -26.41 -3.54
CA ASN A 181 2.27 -26.71 -2.10
C ASN A 181 1.73 -25.49 -1.32
N SER A 182 0.79 -25.74 -0.41
CA SER A 182 0.26 -24.69 0.47
C SER A 182 1.22 -24.46 1.64
N LYS A 183 2.00 -23.38 1.61
CA LYS A 183 3.03 -23.09 2.64
C LYS A 183 2.47 -23.03 4.07
N LEU A 184 1.23 -22.55 4.24
CA LEU A 184 0.53 -22.58 5.54
C LEU A 184 0.36 -24.00 6.08
N GLY A 185 0.02 -24.94 5.21
CA GLY A 185 -0.16 -26.32 5.60
C GLY A 185 1.13 -27.00 6.01
N GLU A 186 2.21 -26.65 5.31
CA GLU A 186 3.55 -27.08 5.61
C GLU A 186 4.04 -26.56 6.97
N TYR A 187 3.79 -25.28 7.27
CA TYR A 187 4.08 -24.71 8.59
C TYR A 187 3.34 -25.46 9.72
N LEU A 188 2.06 -25.77 9.53
CA LEU A 188 1.28 -26.53 10.52
C LEU A 188 1.79 -27.96 10.69
N ASN A 189 2.22 -28.63 9.61
CA ASN A 189 2.79 -29.97 9.69
C ASN A 189 4.10 -29.98 10.50
N ILE A 190 4.99 -29.01 10.27
CA ILE A 190 6.24 -28.84 11.04
C ILE A 190 5.93 -28.62 12.52
N MET A 191 4.98 -27.73 12.83
CA MET A 191 4.58 -27.44 14.21
C MET A 191 4.08 -28.69 14.95
N LEU A 192 3.25 -29.52 14.29
CA LEU A 192 2.76 -30.78 14.86
C LEU A 192 3.90 -31.78 15.14
N ARG A 193 4.86 -31.91 14.23
CA ARG A 193 6.04 -32.79 14.42
C ARG A 193 6.91 -32.34 15.61
N ILE A 194 7.16 -31.03 15.73
CA ILE A 194 7.93 -30.46 16.84
C ILE A 194 7.20 -30.71 18.17
N PHE A 195 5.88 -30.51 18.22
CA PHE A 195 5.09 -30.76 19.43
C PHE A 195 5.20 -32.21 19.91
N ILE A 196 5.05 -33.18 19.00
CA ILE A 196 5.18 -34.61 19.34
C ILE A 196 6.61 -34.92 19.83
N GLY A 197 7.63 -34.33 19.20
CA GLY A 197 9.02 -34.46 19.63
C GLY A 197 9.27 -33.93 21.05
N ILE A 198 8.72 -32.75 21.38
CA ILE A 198 8.82 -32.18 22.73
C ILE A 198 8.11 -33.07 23.75
N CYS A 199 6.91 -33.58 23.43
CA CYS A 199 6.19 -34.52 24.29
C CYS A 199 7.00 -35.80 24.58
N ALA A 200 7.69 -36.35 23.58
CA ALA A 200 8.52 -37.54 23.74
C ALA A 200 9.72 -37.30 24.68
N VAL A 201 10.44 -36.19 24.49
CA VAL A 201 11.58 -35.83 25.36
C VAL A 201 11.14 -35.62 26.80
N LEU A 202 10.05 -34.89 27.01
CA LEU A 202 9.49 -34.66 28.36
C LEU A 202 9.04 -35.96 29.03
N ALA A 203 8.43 -36.88 28.26
CA ALA A 203 8.04 -38.18 28.78
C ALA A 203 9.26 -38.98 29.28
N VAL A 204 10.36 -39.01 28.51
CA VAL A 204 11.60 -39.70 28.91
C VAL A 204 12.16 -39.10 30.21
N ILE A 205 12.22 -37.77 30.33
CA ILE A 205 12.72 -37.10 31.55
C ILE A 205 11.88 -37.50 32.77
N MET A 206 10.56 -37.48 32.65
CA MET A 206 9.65 -37.82 33.76
C MET A 206 9.73 -39.32 34.14
N ILE A 207 9.94 -40.21 33.17
CA ILE A 207 10.16 -41.64 33.40
C ILE A 207 11.48 -41.86 34.16
N VAL A 208 12.56 -41.16 33.77
CA VAL A 208 13.85 -41.26 34.46
C VAL A 208 13.74 -40.76 35.90
N MET A 209 13.12 -39.59 36.11
CA MET A 209 12.92 -39.04 37.46
C MET A 209 12.07 -39.97 38.34
N GLY A 210 10.95 -40.49 37.82
CA GLY A 210 10.12 -41.44 38.55
C GLY A 210 10.80 -42.79 38.77
N GLY A 211 11.67 -43.22 37.85
CA GLY A 211 12.46 -44.46 37.96
C GLY A 211 13.52 -44.36 39.03
N ILE A 212 14.24 -43.24 39.11
CA ILE A 212 15.20 -42.98 40.20
C ILE A 212 14.46 -42.94 41.54
N GLU A 213 13.36 -42.18 41.62
CA GLU A 213 12.54 -42.07 42.84
C GLU A 213 12.04 -43.44 43.34
N TYR A 214 11.61 -44.31 42.43
CA TYR A 214 11.17 -45.67 42.76
C TYR A 214 12.29 -46.57 43.28
N MET A 215 13.50 -46.46 42.73
CA MET A 215 14.64 -47.30 43.11
C MET A 215 15.33 -46.83 44.38
N THR A 216 15.38 -45.52 44.65
CA THR A 216 16.18 -44.96 45.75
C THR A 216 15.42 -44.72 47.05
N THR A 217 14.09 -44.85 47.06
CA THR A 217 13.28 -44.62 48.26
C THR A 217 12.87 -45.92 48.95
N GLU A 218 12.99 -45.97 50.28
CA GLU A 218 12.47 -47.10 51.09
C GLU A 218 11.04 -46.87 51.57
N LEU A 219 10.57 -45.62 51.54
CA LEU A 219 9.22 -45.24 51.93
C LEU A 219 8.20 -45.73 50.88
N ILE A 220 7.23 -46.51 51.34
CA ILE A 220 6.13 -47.04 50.49
C ILE A 220 5.40 -45.90 49.76
N SER A 221 5.18 -44.78 50.44
CA SER A 221 4.52 -43.59 49.87
C SER A 221 5.29 -42.97 48.70
N SER A 222 6.62 -42.86 48.81
CA SER A 222 7.44 -42.30 47.72
C SER A 222 7.59 -43.26 46.54
N LYS A 223 7.54 -44.58 46.78
CA LYS A 223 7.45 -45.59 45.71
C LYS A 223 6.13 -45.47 44.94
N GLU A 224 5.03 -45.20 45.63
CA GLU A 224 3.73 -44.98 45.00
C GLU A 224 3.73 -43.70 44.15
N GLU A 225 4.35 -42.62 44.64
CA GLU A 225 4.52 -41.37 43.88
C GLU A 225 5.40 -41.55 42.63
N GLY A 226 6.53 -42.23 42.75
CA GLY A 226 7.40 -42.55 41.61
C GLY A 226 6.67 -43.38 40.55
N ARG A 227 5.93 -44.42 40.97
CA ARG A 227 5.08 -45.23 40.08
C ARG A 227 4.01 -44.37 39.40
N LYS A 228 3.34 -43.50 40.15
CA LYS A 228 2.33 -42.58 39.61
C LYS A 228 2.91 -41.63 38.57
N ARG A 229 4.11 -41.09 38.81
CA ARG A 229 4.83 -40.21 37.87
C ARG A 229 5.16 -40.92 36.55
N ILE A 230 5.68 -42.15 36.62
CA ILE A 230 5.93 -43.00 35.44
C ILE A 230 4.64 -43.28 34.69
N THR A 231 3.59 -43.65 35.42
CA THR A 231 2.30 -44.04 34.82
C THR A 231 1.64 -42.85 34.11
N ASN A 232 1.67 -41.66 34.71
CA ASN A 232 1.18 -40.42 34.11
C ASN A 232 1.98 -40.01 32.88
N ALA A 233 3.30 -40.17 32.90
CA ALA A 233 4.16 -39.89 31.74
C ALA A 233 3.84 -40.82 30.56
N ILE A 234 3.63 -42.12 30.83
CA ILE A 234 3.23 -43.11 29.82
C ILE A 234 1.84 -42.75 29.27
N PHE A 235 0.86 -42.47 30.11
CA PHE A 235 -0.48 -42.08 29.67
C PHE A 235 -0.47 -40.80 28.83
N GLY A 236 0.32 -39.80 29.20
CA GLY A 236 0.46 -38.56 28.42
C GLY A 236 1.04 -38.81 27.03
N LEU A 237 2.07 -39.66 26.93
CA LEU A 237 2.64 -40.05 25.64
C LEU A 237 1.66 -40.86 24.80
N LEU A 238 0.94 -41.80 25.43
CA LEU A 238 -0.07 -42.65 24.78
C LEU A 238 -1.25 -41.81 24.26
N LEU A 239 -1.65 -40.77 24.99
CA LEU A 239 -2.69 -39.84 24.55
C LEU A 239 -2.22 -39.02 23.34
N ALA A 240 -0.99 -38.49 23.36
CA ALA A 240 -0.44 -37.73 22.24
C ALA A 240 -0.31 -38.59 20.96
N LEU A 241 0.25 -39.81 21.09
CA LEU A 241 0.36 -40.76 19.99
C LEU A 241 -1.00 -41.29 19.56
N GLY A 242 -1.93 -41.50 20.49
CA GLY A 242 -3.29 -41.92 20.24
C GLY A 242 -4.09 -40.88 19.44
N ALA A 243 -3.93 -39.60 19.77
CA ALA A 243 -4.51 -38.51 18.99
C ALA A 243 -3.93 -38.48 17.57
N TYR A 244 -2.61 -38.61 17.42
CA TYR A 244 -1.97 -38.68 16.11
C TYR A 244 -2.46 -39.88 15.29
N THR A 245 -2.48 -41.08 15.87
CA THR A 245 -2.92 -42.29 15.16
C THR A 245 -4.41 -42.25 14.83
N LEU A 246 -5.25 -41.70 15.70
CA LEU A 246 -6.68 -41.53 15.43
C LEU A 246 -6.91 -40.58 14.26
N LEU A 247 -6.26 -39.41 14.25
CA LEU A 247 -6.34 -38.47 13.14
C LEU A 247 -5.82 -39.10 11.83
N ASN A 248 -4.68 -39.79 11.90
CA ASN A 248 -4.09 -40.48 10.75
C ASN A 248 -4.95 -41.63 10.21
N THR A 249 -5.74 -42.28 11.07
CA THR A 249 -6.64 -43.39 10.69
C THR A 249 -7.94 -42.89 10.08
N ILE A 250 -8.53 -41.83 10.64
CA ILE A 250 -9.79 -41.27 10.12
C ILE A 250 -9.54 -40.58 8.78
N ASN A 251 -8.53 -39.70 8.74
CA ASN A 251 -8.14 -39.05 7.51
C ASN A 251 -6.70 -38.51 7.61
N PRO A 252 -5.74 -39.10 6.88
CA PRO A 252 -4.36 -38.59 6.86
C PRO A 252 -4.27 -37.17 6.28
N ASP A 253 -5.27 -36.69 5.55
CA ASP A 253 -5.33 -35.33 5.03
C ASP A 253 -5.61 -34.27 6.11
N LEU A 254 -6.05 -34.68 7.30
CA LEU A 254 -6.12 -33.77 8.46
C LEU A 254 -4.72 -33.48 9.02
N LEU A 255 -3.75 -34.36 8.74
CA LEU A 255 -2.34 -34.18 9.07
C LEU A 255 -1.57 -33.59 7.88
N ASN A 256 -1.98 -33.89 6.64
CA ASN A 256 -1.49 -33.25 5.43
C ASN A 256 -2.35 -32.05 5.08
N THR A 257 -2.03 -30.90 5.63
CA THR A 257 -2.77 -29.64 5.40
C THR A 257 -2.52 -29.06 3.99
N ASP A 258 -2.58 -29.87 2.95
CA ASP A 258 -2.42 -29.42 1.58
C ASP A 258 -3.70 -28.69 1.12
N LEU A 259 -3.69 -27.36 1.22
CA LEU A 259 -4.82 -26.50 0.86
C LEU A 259 -5.06 -26.39 -0.65
N LYS A 260 -4.47 -27.27 -1.47
CA LYS A 260 -4.72 -27.39 -2.93
C LYS A 260 -6.19 -27.51 -3.30
N SER A 261 -7.02 -28.06 -2.40
CA SER A 261 -8.46 -28.25 -2.64
C SER A 261 -9.31 -27.02 -2.30
N LEU A 262 -8.73 -25.96 -1.73
CA LEU A 262 -9.44 -24.70 -1.52
C LEU A 262 -9.66 -24.04 -2.89
N LYS A 263 -10.91 -24.10 -3.34
CA LYS A 263 -11.38 -23.43 -4.54
C LYS A 263 -11.06 -21.94 -4.40
N THR A 264 -10.14 -21.43 -5.22
CA THR A 264 -9.82 -20.00 -5.26
C THR A 264 -11.11 -19.21 -5.44
N ALA A 265 -11.48 -18.42 -4.43
CA ALA A 265 -12.57 -17.48 -4.56
C ALA A 265 -12.11 -16.36 -5.50
N THR A 266 -12.41 -16.48 -6.79
CA THR A 266 -12.28 -15.38 -7.73
C THR A 266 -13.34 -14.34 -7.36
N VAL A 267 -12.93 -13.28 -6.65
CA VAL A 267 -13.74 -12.08 -6.50
C VAL A 267 -13.74 -11.39 -7.86
N VAL A 268 -14.73 -11.70 -8.69
CA VAL A 268 -14.98 -10.92 -9.89
C VAL A 268 -15.63 -9.62 -9.45
N VAL A 269 -14.94 -8.50 -9.62
CA VAL A 269 -15.52 -7.18 -9.40
C VAL A 269 -16.48 -6.92 -10.56
N ASP A 270 -17.79 -7.02 -10.27
CA ASP A 270 -18.84 -6.63 -11.21
C ASP A 270 -18.81 -5.10 -11.36
N LEU A 271 -18.35 -4.63 -12.53
CA LEU A 271 -18.25 -3.20 -12.84
C LEU A 271 -19.58 -2.62 -13.35
N GLY A 272 -20.62 -3.44 -13.44
CA GLY A 272 -21.88 -3.09 -14.06
C GLY A 272 -21.93 -3.54 -15.53
N GLY A 273 -23.15 -3.82 -16.02
CA GLY A 273 -23.38 -4.22 -17.41
C GLY A 273 -23.67 -3.04 -18.33
N GLU A 274 -23.94 -3.32 -19.59
CA GLU A 274 -24.33 -2.31 -20.57
C GLU A 274 -25.74 -2.55 -21.11
N GLY A 275 -26.45 -1.47 -21.42
CA GLY A 275 -27.72 -1.51 -22.16
C GLY A 275 -27.51 -1.29 -23.65
N THR A 276 -28.59 -1.47 -24.43
CA THR A 276 -28.55 -1.37 -25.90
C THR A 276 -29.24 -0.13 -26.46
N THR A 277 -29.92 0.67 -25.63
CA THR A 277 -30.67 1.86 -26.06
C THR A 277 -29.71 2.88 -26.68
N PRO A 278 -29.83 3.21 -27.98
CA PRO A 278 -28.89 4.12 -28.65
C PRO A 278 -28.99 5.55 -28.11
N LEU A 279 -27.90 6.30 -28.24
CA LEU A 279 -27.85 7.72 -27.89
C LEU A 279 -28.56 8.54 -28.97
N ASN A 280 -29.46 9.43 -28.58
CA ASN A 280 -30.00 10.44 -29.49
C ASN A 280 -29.04 11.65 -29.55
N GLU A 281 -28.13 11.65 -30.52
CA GLU A 281 -27.10 12.69 -30.65
C GLU A 281 -27.66 14.09 -30.97
N ALA A 282 -28.93 14.19 -31.41
CA ALA A 282 -29.56 15.46 -31.68
C ALA A 282 -30.00 16.17 -30.40
N THR A 283 -30.57 15.44 -29.43
CA THR A 283 -31.09 16.01 -28.18
C THR A 283 -30.12 15.94 -27.02
N ALA A 284 -29.23 14.92 -27.01
CA ALA A 284 -28.31 14.66 -25.92
C ALA A 284 -27.46 15.88 -25.49
N PRO A 285 -26.89 16.70 -26.40
CA PRO A 285 -26.11 17.84 -25.94
C PRO A 285 -26.89 18.87 -25.11
N ALA A 286 -28.18 19.07 -25.40
CA ALA A 286 -29.00 20.01 -24.64
C ALA A 286 -29.39 19.42 -23.26
N GLU A 287 -29.79 18.14 -23.24
CA GLU A 287 -30.14 17.40 -22.03
C GLU A 287 -28.94 17.27 -21.08
N LEU A 288 -27.76 16.95 -21.60
CA LEU A 288 -26.55 16.81 -20.78
C LEU A 288 -26.12 18.14 -20.16
N ARG A 289 -26.22 19.25 -20.90
CA ARG A 289 -25.96 20.58 -20.34
C ARG A 289 -26.93 20.94 -19.21
N SER A 290 -28.20 20.53 -19.30
CA SER A 290 -29.17 20.75 -18.22
C SER A 290 -28.89 19.88 -16.98
N ALA A 291 -28.15 18.78 -17.15
CA ALA A 291 -27.61 17.97 -16.06
C ALA A 291 -26.24 18.45 -15.53
N GLY A 292 -25.75 19.63 -15.95
CA GLY A 292 -24.46 20.17 -15.50
C GLY A 292 -23.23 19.58 -16.20
N ILE A 293 -23.42 18.78 -17.25
CA ILE A 293 -22.33 18.21 -18.05
C ILE A 293 -21.81 19.23 -19.05
N ASN A 294 -20.48 19.36 -19.13
CA ASN A 294 -19.83 20.15 -20.16
C ASN A 294 -19.93 19.44 -21.50
N CYS A 295 -20.82 19.90 -22.38
CA CYS A 295 -21.05 19.28 -23.67
C CYS A 295 -21.03 20.30 -24.81
N PRO A 296 -19.88 20.82 -25.25
CA PRO A 296 -19.81 21.91 -26.24
C PRO A 296 -20.19 21.47 -27.67
N LYS A 297 -20.13 20.17 -27.98
CA LYS A 297 -20.18 19.60 -29.34
C LYS A 297 -19.00 20.10 -30.21
N GLY A 298 -17.80 20.15 -29.61
CA GLY A 298 -16.59 20.62 -30.26
C GLY A 298 -15.35 20.54 -29.36
N GLY A 299 -14.18 20.89 -29.91
CA GLY A 299 -12.89 20.85 -29.20
C GLY A 299 -12.09 19.56 -29.39
N GLY A 300 -12.68 18.51 -29.99
CA GLY A 300 -11.98 17.29 -30.40
C GLY A 300 -11.25 16.60 -29.25
N GLY A 301 -10.14 15.92 -29.56
CA GLY A 301 -9.38 15.16 -28.57
C GLY A 301 -8.90 15.97 -27.36
N ALA A 302 -8.64 17.27 -27.54
CA ALA A 302 -8.18 18.14 -26.45
C ALA A 302 -9.28 18.43 -25.41
N ALA A 303 -10.56 18.33 -25.79
CA ALA A 303 -11.68 18.58 -24.88
C ALA A 303 -12.10 17.32 -24.08
N LEU A 304 -11.65 16.13 -24.49
CA LEU A 304 -12.13 14.86 -23.93
C LEU A 304 -11.97 14.76 -22.42
N THR A 305 -10.80 15.10 -21.87
CA THR A 305 -10.56 15.00 -20.42
C THR A 305 -11.50 15.91 -19.62
N ALA A 306 -11.66 17.16 -20.05
CA ALA A 306 -12.52 18.12 -19.36
C ALA A 306 -14.01 17.74 -19.43
N ILE A 307 -14.45 17.26 -20.60
CA ILE A 307 -15.82 16.75 -20.79
C ILE A 307 -16.05 15.52 -19.92
N ALA A 308 -15.14 14.54 -19.98
CA ALA A 308 -15.25 13.30 -19.24
C ALA A 308 -15.30 13.53 -17.71
N GLN A 309 -14.47 14.44 -17.20
CA GLN A 309 -14.45 14.79 -15.78
C GLN A 309 -15.70 15.55 -15.33
N SER A 310 -16.40 16.26 -16.22
CA SER A 310 -17.64 16.98 -15.85
C SER A 310 -18.79 16.07 -15.40
N TYR A 311 -18.72 14.77 -15.74
CA TYR A 311 -19.67 13.76 -15.26
C TYR A 311 -19.49 13.38 -13.79
N ILE A 312 -18.34 13.68 -13.19
CA ILE A 312 -18.07 13.38 -11.78
C ILE A 312 -19.02 14.24 -10.94
N GLY A 313 -19.86 13.58 -10.15
CA GLY A 313 -20.89 14.24 -9.32
C GLY A 313 -22.17 14.65 -10.05
N HIS A 314 -22.22 14.53 -11.39
CA HIS A 314 -23.38 14.88 -12.22
C HIS A 314 -23.97 13.67 -12.96
N SER A 315 -23.51 12.47 -12.64
CA SER A 315 -23.95 11.25 -13.30
C SER A 315 -24.14 10.08 -12.34
N ALA A 316 -25.00 9.14 -12.74
CA ALA A 316 -25.27 7.91 -12.02
C ALA A 316 -25.27 6.71 -12.99
N TYR A 317 -24.77 5.58 -12.50
CA TYR A 317 -24.73 4.36 -13.30
C TYR A 317 -26.09 3.66 -13.32
N ASP A 318 -26.71 3.53 -14.49
CA ASP A 318 -27.98 2.81 -14.67
C ASP A 318 -28.15 2.36 -16.13
N MET A 319 -28.12 1.04 -16.37
CA MET A 319 -28.29 0.46 -17.71
C MET A 319 -29.67 0.72 -18.32
N SER A 320 -30.70 0.78 -17.48
CA SER A 320 -32.09 0.92 -17.92
C SER A 320 -32.44 2.37 -18.26
N LYS A 321 -31.82 3.32 -17.55
CA LYS A 321 -32.00 4.77 -17.74
C LYS A 321 -30.91 5.42 -18.57
N ARG A 322 -29.94 4.66 -19.08
CA ARG A 322 -28.84 5.19 -19.89
C ARG A 322 -29.34 6.18 -20.95
N ASN A 323 -28.55 7.21 -21.25
CA ASN A 323 -28.90 8.25 -22.22
C ASN A 323 -30.14 9.08 -21.84
N THR A 324 -30.47 9.15 -20.56
CA THR A 324 -31.51 10.06 -20.05
C THR A 324 -30.94 10.96 -18.96
N THR A 325 -31.64 12.05 -18.68
CA THR A 325 -31.32 12.96 -17.58
C THR A 325 -32.54 13.17 -16.69
N SER A 326 -32.36 13.15 -15.37
CA SER A 326 -33.42 13.51 -14.42
C SER A 326 -32.84 14.21 -13.21
N GLY A 327 -33.48 15.30 -12.76
CA GLY A 327 -33.10 16.00 -11.52
C GLY A 327 -31.64 16.45 -11.48
N GLY A 328 -31.08 16.90 -12.61
CA GLY A 328 -29.67 17.32 -12.70
C GLY A 328 -28.67 16.18 -12.75
N THR A 329 -29.12 14.93 -12.91
CA THR A 329 -28.26 13.74 -13.03
C THR A 329 -28.37 13.14 -14.41
N ALA A 330 -27.23 12.89 -15.08
CA ALA A 330 -27.15 12.11 -16.30
C ALA A 330 -27.00 10.62 -15.98
N TYR A 331 -27.88 9.77 -16.52
CA TYR A 331 -27.78 8.33 -16.36
C TYR A 331 -26.95 7.72 -17.48
N VAL A 332 -25.95 6.95 -17.07
CA VAL A 332 -24.98 6.35 -17.98
C VAL A 332 -24.70 4.90 -17.63
N ASP A 333 -24.21 4.14 -18.61
CA ASP A 333 -23.37 2.96 -18.37
C ASP A 333 -21.98 3.21 -18.96
N CYS A 334 -21.09 2.22 -18.91
CA CYS A 334 -19.71 2.39 -19.38
C CYS A 334 -19.64 2.83 -20.86
N SER A 335 -20.42 2.22 -21.74
CA SER A 335 -20.39 2.50 -23.18
C SER A 335 -21.20 3.75 -23.56
N SER A 336 -22.31 4.03 -22.88
CA SER A 336 -23.10 5.25 -23.10
C SER A 336 -22.34 6.48 -22.64
N TYR A 337 -21.63 6.38 -21.51
CA TYR A 337 -20.80 7.45 -20.99
C TYR A 337 -19.75 7.88 -22.02
N VAL A 338 -18.98 6.91 -22.52
CA VAL A 338 -17.94 7.17 -23.53
C VAL A 338 -18.56 7.72 -24.83
N SER A 339 -19.70 7.18 -25.26
CA SER A 339 -20.43 7.68 -26.43
C SER A 339 -20.79 9.16 -26.29
N GLN A 340 -21.36 9.53 -25.14
CA GLN A 340 -21.76 10.91 -24.88
C GLN A 340 -20.54 11.84 -24.79
N VAL A 341 -19.45 11.43 -24.11
CA VAL A 341 -18.21 12.21 -24.02
C VAL A 341 -17.66 12.53 -25.42
N TYR A 342 -17.62 11.54 -26.32
CA TYR A 342 -17.15 11.72 -27.69
C TYR A 342 -18.05 12.65 -28.51
N VAL A 343 -19.37 12.45 -28.44
CA VAL A 343 -20.35 13.32 -29.13
C VAL A 343 -20.26 14.76 -28.60
N CYS A 344 -20.08 14.93 -27.30
CA CYS A 344 -19.86 16.22 -26.66
C CYS A 344 -18.55 16.89 -27.07
N ALA A 345 -17.51 16.12 -27.40
CA ALA A 345 -16.26 16.63 -27.96
C ALA A 345 -16.37 16.96 -29.46
N GLY A 346 -17.51 16.65 -30.10
CA GLY A 346 -17.69 16.80 -31.54
C GLY A 346 -16.98 15.71 -32.36
N LEU A 347 -16.67 14.58 -31.73
CA LEU A 347 -16.05 13.41 -32.37
C LEU A 347 -17.12 12.39 -32.79
N GLY A 348 -16.73 11.47 -33.67
CA GLY A 348 -17.60 10.36 -34.06
C GLY A 348 -17.95 9.47 -32.87
N ASN A 349 -19.21 9.03 -32.78
CA ASN A 349 -19.67 8.14 -31.74
C ASN A 349 -18.97 6.77 -31.85
N PRO A 350 -18.19 6.34 -30.84
CA PRO A 350 -17.42 5.10 -30.88
C PRO A 350 -18.30 3.84 -30.79
N GLY A 351 -19.57 3.98 -30.38
CA GLY A 351 -20.53 2.90 -30.28
C GLY A 351 -21.17 2.80 -28.90
N GLY A 352 -22.47 2.48 -28.88
CA GLY A 352 -23.24 2.38 -27.65
C GLY A 352 -23.13 1.05 -26.90
N THR A 353 -22.21 0.17 -27.29
CA THR A 353 -21.91 -1.10 -26.60
C THR A 353 -20.43 -1.45 -26.74
N THR A 354 -19.89 -2.28 -25.85
CA THR A 354 -18.51 -2.76 -25.90
C THR A 354 -18.24 -3.60 -27.14
N ALA A 355 -19.23 -4.35 -27.62
CA ALA A 355 -19.16 -5.04 -28.90
C ALA A 355 -19.06 -4.07 -30.08
N GLY A 356 -19.78 -2.94 -30.04
CA GLY A 356 -19.68 -1.88 -31.03
C GLY A 356 -18.33 -1.16 -31.00
N ILE A 357 -17.91 -0.73 -29.82
CA ILE A 357 -16.65 0.01 -29.59
C ILE A 357 -15.43 -0.83 -29.96
N PHE A 358 -15.38 -2.06 -29.45
CA PHE A 358 -14.25 -2.95 -29.67
C PHE A 358 -14.42 -3.86 -30.88
N GLY A 359 -15.38 -3.59 -31.76
CA GLY A 359 -15.65 -4.34 -32.99
C GLY A 359 -14.54 -4.20 -34.04
N GLY A 360 -14.90 -3.75 -35.25
CA GLY A 360 -13.94 -3.52 -36.33
C GLY A 360 -12.91 -2.44 -36.00
N GLY A 361 -11.63 -2.71 -36.25
CA GLY A 361 -10.53 -1.75 -36.09
C GLY A 361 -10.10 -1.49 -34.63
N SER A 362 -10.40 -2.40 -33.71
CA SER A 362 -9.72 -2.48 -32.41
C SER A 362 -8.48 -3.37 -32.53
N THR A 363 -7.51 -3.17 -31.64
CA THR A 363 -6.28 -3.98 -31.56
C THR A 363 -6.30 -4.80 -30.27
N THR A 364 -5.96 -6.08 -30.35
CA THR A 364 -5.82 -6.92 -29.16
C THR A 364 -4.58 -6.52 -28.37
N ILE A 365 -4.72 -6.37 -27.06
CA ILE A 365 -3.65 -6.02 -26.14
C ILE A 365 -3.00 -7.31 -25.64
N VAL A 366 -1.67 -7.38 -25.79
CA VAL A 366 -0.81 -8.44 -25.25
C VAL A 366 0.00 -7.96 -24.05
N SER A 367 0.31 -6.66 -23.98
CA SER A 367 1.04 -6.05 -22.88
C SER A 367 0.57 -4.62 -22.59
N ILE A 368 0.60 -4.24 -21.31
CA ILE A 368 0.42 -2.86 -20.83
C ILE A 368 1.67 -2.53 -20.01
N SER A 369 2.27 -1.37 -20.21
CA SER A 369 3.46 -0.95 -19.46
C SER A 369 3.16 -0.77 -17.97
N ALA A 370 4.18 -0.88 -17.12
CA ALA A 370 4.03 -0.80 -15.66
C ALA A 370 3.48 0.54 -15.15
N ASP A 371 3.72 1.62 -15.89
CA ASP A 371 3.18 2.97 -15.66
C ASP A 371 1.83 3.21 -16.36
N GLY A 372 1.34 2.26 -17.15
CA GLY A 372 0.05 2.33 -17.84
C GLY A 372 0.01 3.29 -19.02
N THR A 373 1.16 3.76 -19.51
CA THR A 373 1.24 4.76 -20.60
C THR A 373 1.33 4.14 -22.00
N MET A 374 1.65 2.85 -22.11
CA MET A 374 1.82 2.14 -23.37
C MET A 374 1.04 0.83 -23.39
N VAL A 375 0.56 0.48 -24.59
CA VAL A 375 -0.02 -0.84 -24.91
C VAL A 375 0.69 -1.41 -26.13
N ASN A 376 1.11 -2.67 -26.07
CA ASN A 376 1.88 -3.32 -27.15
C ASN A 376 3.05 -2.43 -27.64
N ASP A 377 3.82 -1.86 -26.70
CA ASP A 377 4.93 -0.94 -26.95
C ASP A 377 4.56 0.34 -27.73
N THR A 378 3.27 0.65 -27.82
CA THR A 378 2.75 1.83 -28.49
C THR A 378 2.15 2.78 -27.44
N PRO A 379 2.57 4.07 -27.43
CA PRO A 379 1.99 5.05 -26.52
C PRO A 379 0.47 5.19 -26.67
N LEU A 380 -0.21 5.27 -25.53
CA LEU A 380 -1.62 5.64 -25.46
C LEU A 380 -1.78 7.15 -25.62
N LYS A 381 -2.80 7.56 -26.36
CA LYS A 381 -3.21 8.96 -26.50
C LYS A 381 -4.47 9.22 -25.68
N ILE A 382 -4.60 10.44 -25.17
CA ILE A 382 -5.85 10.88 -24.52
C ILE A 382 -7.01 10.63 -25.49
N GLY A 383 -8.02 9.93 -24.99
CA GLY A 383 -9.16 9.47 -25.78
C GLY A 383 -9.11 8.00 -26.14
N ASP A 384 -7.94 7.35 -26.25
CA ASP A 384 -7.85 5.92 -26.58
C ASP A 384 -8.76 5.11 -25.64
N LEU A 385 -9.59 4.23 -26.21
CA LEU A 385 -10.54 3.42 -25.47
C LEU A 385 -9.95 2.04 -25.21
N LEU A 386 -10.01 1.57 -23.97
CA LEU A 386 -9.51 0.25 -23.58
C LEU A 386 -10.63 -0.54 -22.90
N GLY A 387 -10.62 -1.86 -23.04
CA GLY A 387 -11.66 -2.67 -22.43
C GLY A 387 -11.74 -4.10 -22.90
N TRP A 388 -12.88 -4.72 -22.65
CA TRP A 388 -13.22 -6.08 -23.07
C TRP A 388 -14.69 -6.16 -23.46
N ARG A 389 -15.02 -7.18 -24.25
CA ARG A 389 -16.40 -7.40 -24.68
C ARG A 389 -17.13 -8.28 -23.69
N GLN A 390 -18.45 -8.19 -23.70
CA GLN A 390 -19.31 -9.06 -22.89
C GLN A 390 -19.03 -10.55 -23.17
N GLY A 391 -18.89 -11.34 -22.11
CA GLY A 391 -18.68 -12.80 -22.18
C GLY A 391 -17.22 -13.24 -22.27
N GLU A 392 -16.27 -12.32 -22.47
CA GLU A 392 -14.84 -12.65 -22.54
C GLU A 392 -14.21 -12.79 -21.15
N ASN A 393 -13.16 -13.60 -21.01
CA ASN A 393 -12.46 -13.86 -19.72
C ASN A 393 -13.37 -14.29 -18.56
N LYS A 394 -14.52 -14.93 -18.84
CA LYS A 394 -15.56 -15.26 -17.84
C LYS A 394 -16.23 -14.03 -17.24
N GLU A 395 -16.08 -12.86 -17.86
CA GLU A 395 -16.78 -11.65 -17.49
C GLU A 395 -18.22 -11.74 -17.98
N LYS A 396 -19.16 -11.56 -17.05
CA LYS A 396 -20.59 -11.53 -17.35
C LYS A 396 -20.95 -10.36 -18.28
N TRP A 397 -20.21 -9.26 -18.15
CA TRP A 397 -20.46 -7.98 -18.82
C TRP A 397 -19.19 -7.46 -19.49
N GLY A 398 -19.37 -6.71 -20.58
CA GLY A 398 -18.28 -5.96 -21.19
C GLY A 398 -18.02 -4.67 -20.43
N HIS A 399 -16.83 -4.09 -20.61
CA HIS A 399 -16.51 -2.81 -19.99
C HIS A 399 -15.58 -1.99 -20.89
N VAL A 400 -15.74 -0.67 -20.85
CA VAL A 400 -14.89 0.28 -21.56
C VAL A 400 -14.43 1.38 -20.62
N VAL A 401 -13.16 1.75 -20.77
CA VAL A 401 -12.53 2.88 -20.09
C VAL A 401 -11.88 3.79 -21.13
N MET A 402 -11.84 5.09 -20.86
CA MET A 402 -11.16 6.06 -21.72
C MET A 402 -9.86 6.51 -21.08
N TYR A 403 -8.75 6.47 -21.82
CA TYR A 403 -7.46 6.95 -21.35
C TYR A 403 -7.42 8.48 -21.28
N ILE A 404 -6.93 9.02 -20.15
CA ILE A 404 -6.85 10.48 -19.91
C ILE A 404 -5.42 10.98 -19.66
N GLY A 405 -4.41 10.11 -19.84
CA GLY A 405 -2.99 10.46 -19.69
C GLY A 405 -2.37 9.92 -18.41
N ASN A 406 -1.03 9.86 -18.36
CA ASN A 406 -0.24 9.48 -17.19
C ASN A 406 -0.67 8.16 -16.53
N GLY A 407 -1.04 7.14 -17.32
CA GLY A 407 -1.49 5.85 -16.78
C GLY A 407 -2.89 5.87 -16.18
N GLN A 408 -3.62 6.97 -16.31
CA GLN A 408 -4.96 7.14 -15.78
C GLN A 408 -6.03 6.94 -16.85
N VAL A 409 -7.14 6.36 -16.42
CA VAL A 409 -8.35 6.16 -17.21
C VAL A 409 -9.54 6.74 -16.46
N ILE A 410 -10.61 7.04 -17.20
CA ILE A 410 -11.90 7.44 -16.65
C ILE A 410 -12.99 6.54 -17.23
N ASP A 411 -13.90 6.11 -16.37
CA ASP A 411 -14.96 5.19 -16.72
C ASP A 411 -16.16 5.35 -15.80
N ALA A 412 -17.32 4.86 -16.26
CA ALA A 412 -18.53 4.76 -15.46
C ALA A 412 -18.68 3.31 -14.99
N GLN A 413 -18.88 3.09 -13.68
CA GLN A 413 -19.09 1.76 -13.09
C GLN A 413 -20.33 1.74 -12.20
N GLY A 414 -20.97 0.56 -12.07
CA GLY A 414 -22.09 0.32 -11.17
C GLY A 414 -21.77 0.62 -9.70
N GLN A 415 -20.51 0.42 -9.30
CA GLN A 415 -20.00 0.85 -8.01
C GLN A 415 -18.96 1.98 -8.18
N GLY A 416 -19.30 3.16 -7.67
CA GLY A 416 -18.43 4.34 -7.71
C GLY A 416 -18.71 5.31 -8.86
N GLY A 417 -19.65 5.03 -9.76
CA GLY A 417 -20.08 5.95 -10.81
C GLY A 417 -18.94 6.31 -11.77
N VAL A 418 -18.97 7.53 -12.31
CA VAL A 418 -17.87 8.06 -13.12
C VAL A 418 -16.71 8.50 -12.22
N ALA A 419 -15.54 7.91 -12.41
CA ALA A 419 -14.35 8.23 -11.63
C ALA A 419 -13.04 8.04 -12.41
N VAL A 420 -12.00 8.78 -12.00
CA VAL A 420 -10.63 8.58 -12.50
C VAL A 420 -9.97 7.44 -11.73
N ARG A 421 -9.35 6.52 -12.46
CA ARG A 421 -8.73 5.31 -11.92
C ARG A 421 -7.40 5.03 -12.61
N SER A 422 -6.53 4.26 -11.97
CA SER A 422 -5.28 3.80 -12.59
C SER A 422 -5.58 2.65 -13.55
N LEU A 423 -5.02 2.68 -14.77
CA LEU A 423 -5.13 1.60 -15.74
C LEU A 423 -4.58 0.27 -15.19
N ASN A 424 -3.55 0.34 -14.33
CA ASN A 424 -2.89 -0.83 -13.73
C ASN A 424 -3.46 -1.25 -12.37
N SER A 425 -4.60 -0.67 -11.97
CA SER A 425 -5.31 -1.11 -10.77
C SER A 425 -5.79 -2.57 -10.90
N ASP A 426 -5.94 -3.25 -9.75
CA ASP A 426 -6.34 -4.66 -9.70
C ASP A 426 -7.69 -4.93 -10.37
N GLN A 427 -8.55 -3.91 -10.47
CA GLN A 427 -9.85 -4.02 -11.15
C GLN A 427 -9.74 -4.15 -12.67
N PHE A 428 -8.61 -3.78 -13.29
CA PHE A 428 -8.39 -3.81 -14.75
C PHE A 428 -7.25 -4.73 -15.17
N LYS A 429 -6.28 -4.95 -14.27
CA LYS A 429 -5.10 -5.77 -14.51
C LYS A 429 -5.51 -7.17 -14.96
N GLY A 430 -5.08 -7.55 -16.17
CA GLY A 430 -5.39 -8.84 -16.80
C GLY A 430 -6.78 -8.96 -17.45
N ARG A 431 -7.66 -7.97 -17.27
CA ARG A 431 -9.02 -7.95 -17.86
C ARG A 431 -9.11 -7.17 -19.17
N ILE A 432 -8.30 -6.12 -19.32
CA ILE A 432 -8.23 -5.32 -20.55
C ILE A 432 -7.71 -6.16 -21.73
N LYS A 433 -8.47 -6.24 -22.82
CA LYS A 433 -8.18 -7.07 -24.01
C LYS A 433 -8.07 -6.31 -25.31
N TYR A 434 -8.73 -5.17 -25.43
CA TYR A 434 -8.72 -4.38 -26.65
C TYR A 434 -8.36 -2.94 -26.37
N VAL A 435 -7.68 -2.33 -27.34
CA VAL A 435 -7.55 -0.89 -27.48
C VAL A 435 -8.21 -0.47 -28.80
N LYS A 436 -9.01 0.58 -28.75
CA LYS A 436 -9.52 1.31 -29.92
C LYS A 436 -8.90 2.70 -29.86
N LYS A 437 -7.97 2.97 -30.78
CA LYS A 437 -7.33 4.28 -30.87
C LYS A 437 -8.30 5.29 -31.49
N ILE A 438 -8.22 6.52 -30.98
CA ILE A 438 -9.00 7.68 -31.48
C ILE A 438 -8.61 8.10 -32.89
#